data_AF-A0A521RU78-F1
#
_entry.id   AF-A0A521RU78-F1
#
_cell.length_a   1.000
_cell.length_b   1.000
_cell.length_c   1.000
_cell.angle_alpha   90.00
_cell.angle_beta   90.00
_cell.angle_gamma   90.00
#
_symmetry.space_group_name_H-M   'P 1'
#
loop_
_entity.id
_entity.type
_entity.pdbx_description
1 polymer ?
#
loop_
_entity_poly.entity_id
_entity_poly.type
_entity_poly.pdbx_seq_one_letter_code
_entity_poly.pdbx_strand_id
1 'polypeptide(L)'
;MNRSEIDGFGKVMFPDWESCHDPNCVPAPVVAKYAYNADHLALQKGSDPVEFKNRSAVNEMTHRYGLYDSITGEDVMKTKSFGFPVQYTDANGARQFAYYGAWQGRHSLWAGNGTVPAGTVVTRQDRGPQQTAETYTVSAPLVGTLTKRIPVAADINDIKGIAVETWVNSNFELRYLASGPSGAGWYECQHSIDPNTGFFTSTCTNPFTAFDSLIVGANDNRKFVNINQCNGCGPNNPPTNYVYLGSDGPSGAGFYVGTFDPNNGRTTATSTLYTPADNDFLWVNVGGSIYIEYNGTGWVEKTLTNFDTTTWTPEFDPQGDKPYTLPLDREFYINSRGANYIVKRINSGYDVKIEIQSTANPVNASTFVPASSVLKSQWNPDGESTYTFVTDSASPNFMKLVYASIGQNDQQATPAPSVGDVVQKGQWGLVLYTNGSSTSTQFNWDYPREGDMFGSQQYLMSGNDYILLSDPIMLQPVTLTNNKGDQKTLSLQYDGWMHGLPDLFMELQKNGWVMTQDIADKIINIPAGTEVADAQVEGKSYLVKPLEVSQFLAVLSSDPGDLDISAADAINLETDTPTFVDHNMGDTPETTGVKYSEGVLVE
;
A
#
# COMPACT_ATOMS: atom_id res chain seq x y z
N MET A 1 -35.70 -21.65 19.78
CA MET A 1 -34.38 -21.22 20.32
C MET A 1 -34.36 -21.43 21.82
N ASN A 2 -33.34 -22.07 22.37
CA ASN A 2 -33.06 -22.04 23.82
C ASN A 2 -31.81 -21.17 24.00
N ARG A 3 -31.95 -20.03 24.69
CA ARG A 3 -30.87 -19.05 24.88
C ARG A 3 -30.83 -18.63 26.33
N SER A 4 -29.70 -18.85 26.98
CA SER A 4 -29.31 -18.23 28.24
C SER A 4 -27.93 -17.56 28.05
N GLU A 5 -27.45 -16.85 29.08
CA GLU A 5 -26.09 -16.29 29.07
C GLU A 5 -25.02 -17.40 29.07
N ILE A 6 -25.32 -18.54 29.71
CA ILE A 6 -24.38 -19.62 29.99
C ILE A 6 -24.46 -20.77 29.00
N ASP A 7 -25.60 -20.98 28.33
CA ASP A 7 -25.78 -22.05 27.37
C ASP A 7 -26.88 -21.74 26.35
N GLY A 8 -26.86 -22.44 25.23
CA GLY A 8 -27.91 -22.34 24.23
C GLY A 8 -27.55 -22.97 22.91
N PHE A 9 -28.54 -23.07 22.04
CA PHE A 9 -28.35 -23.53 20.67
C PHE A 9 -29.34 -22.84 19.75
N GLY A 10 -28.96 -22.76 18.48
CA GLY A 10 -29.77 -22.07 17.49
C GLY A 10 -29.40 -22.41 16.07
N LYS A 11 -30.25 -21.92 15.19
CA LYS A 11 -30.14 -22.02 13.75
C LYS A 11 -30.47 -20.64 13.18
N VAL A 12 -29.74 -20.22 12.17
CA VAL A 12 -29.94 -18.95 11.47
C VAL A 12 -29.87 -19.22 9.97
N MET A 13 -30.66 -18.49 9.20
CA MET A 13 -30.54 -18.45 7.74
C MET A 13 -30.19 -17.03 7.35
N PHE A 14 -29.18 -16.89 6.50
CA PHE A 14 -28.72 -15.60 5.99
C PHE A 14 -28.37 -15.74 4.51
N PRO A 15 -28.48 -14.66 3.73
CA PRO A 15 -28.02 -14.65 2.34
C PRO A 15 -26.49 -14.82 2.29
N ASP A 16 -25.99 -15.76 1.48
CA ASP A 16 -24.55 -15.92 1.27
C ASP A 16 -24.07 -15.13 0.05
N TRP A 17 -23.50 -13.97 0.33
CA TRP A 17 -22.97 -13.06 -0.67
C TRP A 17 -21.55 -13.43 -1.14
N GLU A 18 -20.87 -14.38 -0.49
CA GLU A 18 -19.49 -14.77 -0.89
C GLU A 18 -19.46 -15.38 -2.30
N SER A 19 -20.57 -15.96 -2.74
CA SER A 19 -20.77 -16.51 -4.08
C SER A 19 -21.31 -15.50 -5.11
N CYS A 20 -21.56 -14.27 -4.69
CA CYS A 20 -22.42 -13.32 -5.38
C CYS A 20 -21.62 -12.09 -5.84
N HIS A 21 -21.04 -12.18 -7.04
CA HIS A 21 -20.20 -11.12 -7.62
C HIS A 21 -20.87 -10.34 -8.77
N ASP A 22 -22.14 -10.62 -9.08
CA ASP A 22 -22.91 -9.94 -10.13
C ASP A 22 -23.89 -8.92 -9.50
N PRO A 23 -24.04 -7.70 -10.06
CA PRO A 23 -24.99 -6.69 -9.57
C PRO A 23 -26.47 -7.16 -9.52
N ASN A 24 -26.84 -8.19 -10.27
CA ASN A 24 -28.20 -8.75 -10.31
C ASN A 24 -28.30 -10.12 -9.62
N CYS A 25 -27.25 -10.55 -8.92
CA CYS A 25 -27.26 -11.82 -8.22
C CYS A 25 -28.24 -11.77 -7.03
N VAL A 26 -29.02 -12.84 -6.90
CA VAL A 26 -29.78 -13.11 -5.67
C VAL A 26 -28.98 -14.15 -4.89
N PRO A 27 -28.41 -13.81 -3.73
CA PRO A 27 -27.60 -14.72 -2.94
C PRO A 27 -28.42 -15.92 -2.50
N ALA A 28 -27.83 -17.12 -2.57
CA ALA A 28 -28.48 -18.30 -2.04
C ALA A 28 -28.56 -18.19 -0.51
N PRO A 29 -29.71 -18.55 0.11
CA PRO A 29 -29.78 -18.63 1.55
C PRO A 29 -28.90 -19.78 2.05
N VAL A 30 -28.03 -19.48 3.02
CA VAL A 30 -27.24 -20.47 3.75
C VAL A 30 -27.74 -20.53 5.18
N VAL A 31 -27.77 -21.76 5.71
CA VAL A 31 -28.17 -22.03 7.09
C VAL A 31 -26.91 -22.28 7.92
N ALA A 32 -26.77 -21.57 9.04
CA ALA A 32 -25.79 -21.93 10.05
C ALA A 32 -26.46 -22.44 11.34
N LYS A 33 -25.82 -23.39 11.98
CA LYS A 33 -26.19 -23.92 13.30
C LYS A 33 -25.13 -23.53 14.31
N TYR A 34 -25.55 -23.37 15.55
CA TYR A 34 -24.64 -23.15 16.65
C TYR A 34 -25.14 -23.80 17.94
N ALA A 35 -24.22 -24.19 18.80
CA ALA A 35 -24.47 -24.57 20.19
C ALA A 35 -23.36 -24.02 21.07
N TYR A 36 -23.69 -23.54 22.27
CA TYR A 36 -22.71 -22.97 23.19
C TYR A 36 -23.03 -23.35 24.63
N ASN A 37 -21.98 -23.37 25.45
CA ASN A 37 -22.03 -23.44 26.91
C ASN A 37 -21.09 -22.34 27.46
N ALA A 38 -20.77 -22.34 28.76
CA ALA A 38 -19.97 -21.26 29.36
C ALA A 38 -18.56 -21.14 28.74
N ASP A 39 -18.00 -22.25 28.27
CA ASP A 39 -16.60 -22.37 27.88
C ASP A 39 -16.42 -22.49 26.36
N HIS A 40 -17.40 -23.03 25.64
CA HIS A 40 -17.26 -23.42 24.23
C HIS A 40 -18.43 -22.98 23.34
N LEU A 41 -18.14 -22.81 22.05
CA LEU A 41 -19.10 -22.59 20.97
C LEU A 41 -18.80 -23.58 19.83
N ALA A 42 -19.80 -24.33 19.39
CA ALA A 42 -19.80 -25.11 18.16
C ALA A 42 -20.56 -24.33 17.09
N LEU A 43 -19.99 -24.22 15.89
CA LEU A 43 -20.57 -23.54 14.73
C LEU A 43 -20.51 -24.45 13.51
N GLN A 44 -21.56 -24.46 12.69
CA GLN A 44 -21.58 -25.16 11.42
C GLN A 44 -22.30 -24.29 10.37
N LYS A 45 -21.60 -23.88 9.30
CA LYS A 45 -22.18 -23.20 8.13
C LYS A 45 -22.54 -24.26 7.08
N GLY A 46 -23.80 -24.33 6.66
CA GLY A 46 -24.26 -25.27 5.64
C GLY A 46 -23.92 -26.73 5.94
N SER A 47 -23.16 -27.35 5.05
CA SER A 47 -22.64 -28.72 5.18
C SER A 47 -21.18 -28.79 5.63
N ASP A 48 -20.61 -27.67 6.06
CA ASP A 48 -19.21 -27.61 6.48
C ASP A 48 -18.97 -28.44 7.75
N PRO A 49 -17.72 -28.84 8.02
CA PRO A 49 -17.36 -29.45 9.30
C PRO A 49 -17.73 -28.53 10.48
N VAL A 50 -18.04 -29.14 11.63
CA VAL A 50 -18.29 -28.38 12.86
C VAL A 50 -16.99 -27.76 13.33
N GLU A 51 -17.01 -26.45 13.55
CA GLU A 51 -15.91 -25.69 14.11
C GLU A 51 -16.19 -25.43 15.60
N PHE A 52 -15.24 -25.76 16.45
CA PHE A 52 -15.33 -25.54 17.90
C PHE A 52 -14.46 -24.36 18.30
N LYS A 53 -14.97 -23.48 19.16
CA LYS A 53 -14.30 -22.27 19.61
C LYS A 53 -14.31 -22.18 21.13
N ASN A 54 -13.26 -21.63 21.70
CA ASN A 54 -13.15 -21.35 23.12
C ASN A 54 -13.70 -19.94 23.43
N ARG A 55 -14.75 -19.86 24.25
CA ARG A 55 -15.39 -18.62 24.68
C ARG A 55 -14.60 -17.85 25.74
N SER A 56 -13.65 -18.50 26.43
CA SER A 56 -12.76 -17.85 27.38
C SER A 56 -11.48 -17.30 26.73
N ALA A 57 -11.20 -17.68 25.48
CA ALA A 57 -10.04 -17.21 24.72
C ALA A 57 -10.51 -16.26 23.61
N VAL A 58 -10.62 -14.97 23.96
CA VAL A 58 -11.16 -13.92 23.09
C VAL A 58 -10.07 -12.94 22.71
N ASN A 59 -9.94 -12.68 21.41
CA ASN A 59 -9.19 -11.55 20.89
C ASN A 59 -10.17 -10.46 20.46
N GLU A 60 -10.06 -9.28 21.06
CA GLU A 60 -10.88 -8.13 20.67
C GLU A 60 -10.17 -7.30 19.62
N MET A 61 -10.89 -6.87 18.59
CA MET A 61 -10.38 -6.01 17.54
C MET A 61 -11.33 -4.85 17.33
N THR A 62 -10.86 -3.63 17.57
CA THR A 62 -11.63 -2.41 17.31
C THR A 62 -11.51 -2.04 15.83
N HIS A 63 -12.64 -1.93 15.16
CA HIS A 63 -12.74 -1.55 13.74
C HIS A 63 -12.91 -0.05 13.57
N ARG A 64 -13.61 0.58 14.52
CA ARG A 64 -13.97 2.00 14.41
C ARG A 64 -13.75 2.71 15.73
N TYR A 65 -13.19 3.91 15.61
CA TYR A 65 -13.00 4.84 16.71
C TYR A 65 -13.77 6.12 16.46
N GLY A 66 -14.22 6.75 17.54
CA GLY A 66 -14.67 8.13 17.56
C GLY A 66 -13.60 9.02 18.19
N LEU A 67 -13.52 10.26 17.72
CA LEU A 67 -12.64 11.29 18.23
C LEU A 67 -13.48 12.43 18.82
N TYR A 68 -13.19 12.80 20.07
CA TYR A 68 -13.95 13.81 20.81
C TYR A 68 -13.00 14.90 21.29
N ASP A 69 -13.42 16.16 21.24
CA ASP A 69 -12.66 17.27 21.82
C ASP A 69 -12.39 17.02 23.31
N SER A 70 -11.13 17.13 23.75
CA SER A 70 -10.75 16.81 25.13
C SER A 70 -11.28 17.79 26.17
N ILE A 71 -11.63 19.01 25.77
CA ILE A 71 -12.11 20.09 26.64
C ILE A 71 -13.64 20.12 26.66
N THR A 72 -14.28 20.08 25.49
CA THR A 72 -15.75 20.21 25.35
C THR A 72 -16.47 18.87 25.35
N GLY A 73 -15.78 17.77 25.03
CA GLY A 73 -16.38 16.45 24.83
C GLY A 73 -17.21 16.34 23.54
N GLU A 74 -17.16 17.35 22.67
CA GLU A 74 -17.91 17.32 21.41
C GLU A 74 -17.30 16.32 20.44
N ASP A 75 -18.17 15.54 19.80
CA ASP A 75 -17.80 14.64 18.71
C ASP A 75 -17.29 15.45 17.51
N VAL A 76 -16.06 15.16 17.08
CA VAL A 76 -15.44 15.82 15.92
C VAL A 76 -16.30 15.68 14.66
N MET A 77 -17.01 14.56 14.49
CA MET A 77 -17.88 14.30 13.33
C MET A 77 -19.09 15.24 13.25
N LYS A 78 -19.40 15.99 14.32
CA LYS A 78 -20.47 17.00 14.30
C LYS A 78 -20.02 18.33 13.69
N THR A 79 -18.73 18.61 13.70
CA THR A 79 -18.16 19.89 13.23
C THR A 79 -17.29 19.72 11.99
N LYS A 80 -16.82 18.50 11.71
CA LYS A 80 -16.06 18.13 10.52
C LYS A 80 -16.82 17.11 9.68
N SER A 81 -16.68 17.20 8.37
CA SER A 81 -17.29 16.28 7.41
C SER A 81 -16.19 15.66 6.57
N PHE A 82 -15.92 14.38 6.76
CA PHE A 82 -14.86 13.66 6.05
C PHE A 82 -15.36 12.79 4.88
N GLY A 83 -16.68 12.64 4.78
CA GLY A 83 -17.36 11.98 3.67
C GLY A 83 -18.82 11.74 4.01
N PHE A 84 -19.61 11.37 3.00
CA PHE A 84 -21.01 10.99 3.19
C PHE A 84 -21.56 10.23 1.99
N PRO A 85 -22.53 9.33 2.21
CA PRO A 85 -23.22 8.64 1.12
C PRO A 85 -24.12 9.60 0.35
N VAL A 86 -24.19 9.38 -0.96
CA VAL A 86 -25.09 10.08 -1.87
C VAL A 86 -25.85 9.08 -2.75
N GLN A 87 -27.02 9.49 -3.22
CA GLN A 87 -27.80 8.76 -4.22
C GLN A 87 -27.91 9.59 -5.49
N TYR A 88 -28.08 8.91 -6.63
CA TYR A 88 -28.41 9.57 -7.91
C TYR A 88 -29.26 8.66 -8.79
N THR A 89 -29.77 9.23 -9.88
CA THR A 89 -30.43 8.46 -10.95
C THR A 89 -29.48 8.40 -12.14
N ASP A 90 -29.16 7.20 -12.62
CA ASP A 90 -28.28 7.03 -13.77
C ASP A 90 -28.98 7.31 -15.11
N ALA A 91 -28.23 7.20 -16.21
CA ALA A 91 -28.74 7.44 -17.56
C ALA A 91 -29.86 6.46 -17.99
N ASN A 92 -29.99 5.31 -17.32
CA ASN A 92 -31.03 4.33 -17.57
C ASN A 92 -32.28 4.55 -16.69
N GLY A 93 -32.27 5.57 -15.83
CA GLY A 93 -33.36 5.85 -14.90
C GLY A 93 -33.31 5.01 -13.62
N ALA A 94 -32.24 4.26 -13.38
CA ALA A 94 -32.11 3.45 -12.17
C ALA A 94 -31.51 4.27 -11.02
N ARG A 95 -31.99 4.02 -9.80
CA ARG A 95 -31.44 4.60 -8.57
C ARG A 95 -30.10 3.92 -8.27
N GLN A 96 -29.07 4.73 -8.09
CA GLN A 96 -27.71 4.31 -7.77
C GLN A 96 -27.23 4.98 -6.49
N PHE A 97 -26.26 4.35 -5.83
CA PHE A 97 -25.60 4.87 -4.65
C PHE A 97 -24.11 5.10 -4.94
N ALA A 98 -23.58 6.16 -4.34
CA ALA A 98 -22.17 6.48 -4.36
C ALA A 98 -21.75 7.04 -3.00
N TYR A 99 -20.46 7.12 -2.74
CA TYR A 99 -19.89 7.75 -1.57
C TYR A 99 -19.02 8.93 -1.99
N TYR A 100 -19.30 10.12 -1.45
CA TYR A 100 -18.40 11.26 -1.60
C TYR A 100 -17.43 11.28 -0.43
N GLY A 101 -16.14 11.15 -0.71
CA GLY A 101 -15.10 11.14 0.31
C GLY A 101 -13.80 11.75 -0.19
N ALA A 102 -12.80 11.77 0.69
CA ALA A 102 -11.44 12.18 0.33
C ALA A 102 -10.45 11.15 0.86
N TRP A 103 -9.43 10.83 0.04
CA TRP A 103 -8.32 9.97 0.46
C TRP A 103 -7.00 10.73 0.32
N GLN A 104 -6.28 10.91 1.42
CA GLN A 104 -5.05 11.73 1.46
C GLN A 104 -5.26 13.14 0.86
N GLY A 105 -6.43 13.73 1.11
CA GLY A 105 -6.84 15.04 0.56
C GLY A 105 -7.47 14.99 -0.84
N ARG A 106 -7.43 13.86 -1.56
CA ARG A 106 -8.01 13.74 -2.90
C ARG A 106 -9.50 13.48 -2.83
N HIS A 107 -10.32 14.49 -3.13
CA HIS A 107 -11.77 14.33 -3.21
C HIS A 107 -12.18 13.47 -4.40
N SER A 108 -13.07 12.52 -4.16
CA SER A 108 -13.61 11.63 -5.19
C SER A 108 -15.03 11.18 -4.88
N LEU A 109 -15.73 10.73 -5.91
CA LEU A 109 -16.95 9.95 -5.79
C LEU A 109 -16.65 8.50 -6.14
N TRP A 110 -16.97 7.58 -5.22
CA TRP A 110 -16.86 6.14 -5.45
C TRP A 110 -18.26 5.55 -5.64
N ALA A 111 -18.49 4.89 -6.77
CA ALA A 111 -19.73 4.18 -7.06
C ALA A 111 -19.41 2.74 -7.50
N GLY A 112 -20.34 1.82 -7.27
CA GLY A 112 -20.14 0.39 -7.49
C GLY A 112 -19.71 -0.03 -8.89
N ASN A 113 -20.15 0.70 -9.91
CA ASN A 113 -19.91 0.38 -11.32
C ASN A 113 -19.01 1.41 -12.04
N GLY A 114 -18.25 2.22 -11.29
CA GLY A 114 -17.30 3.18 -11.85
C GLY A 114 -17.51 4.63 -11.38
N THR A 115 -17.38 5.58 -12.30
CA THR A 115 -17.44 7.02 -12.00
C THR A 115 -18.86 7.57 -12.06
N VAL A 116 -19.15 8.55 -11.21
CA VAL A 116 -20.37 9.33 -11.33
C VAL A 116 -20.14 10.43 -12.39
N PRO A 117 -20.93 10.50 -13.47
CA PRO A 117 -20.70 11.47 -14.55
C PRO A 117 -20.81 12.91 -14.06
N ALA A 118 -19.99 13.79 -14.64
CA ALA A 118 -20.08 15.23 -14.43
C ALA A 118 -21.48 15.77 -14.80
N GLY A 119 -21.99 16.72 -14.02
CA GLY A 119 -23.33 17.28 -14.18
C GLY A 119 -24.46 16.44 -13.55
N THR A 120 -24.17 15.23 -13.06
CA THR A 120 -25.15 14.41 -12.34
C THR A 120 -25.57 15.12 -11.06
N VAL A 121 -26.88 15.17 -10.80
CA VAL A 121 -27.41 15.64 -9.51
C VAL A 121 -27.44 14.47 -8.54
N VAL A 122 -26.77 14.64 -7.41
CA VAL A 122 -26.73 13.67 -6.32
C VAL A 122 -27.47 14.25 -5.10
N THR A 123 -28.05 13.39 -4.28
CA THR A 123 -28.71 13.76 -3.02
C THR A 123 -28.01 13.06 -1.86
N ARG A 124 -27.68 13.77 -0.80
CA ARG A 124 -27.07 13.21 0.41
C ARG A 124 -28.02 12.22 1.10
N GLN A 125 -27.50 11.15 1.71
CA GLN A 125 -28.34 10.06 2.27
C GLN A 125 -28.21 9.83 3.77
N ASP A 126 -27.26 10.47 4.46
CA ASP A 126 -27.06 10.33 5.91
C ASP A 126 -27.91 11.30 6.76
N ARG A 127 -29.00 11.84 6.19
CA ARG A 127 -29.90 12.80 6.85
C ARG A 127 -31.09 12.08 7.48
N GLY A 128 -31.46 12.51 8.69
CA GLY A 128 -32.60 11.94 9.39
C GLY A 128 -33.94 12.28 8.70
N PRO A 129 -35.04 11.56 9.00
CA PRO A 129 -36.34 11.71 8.32
C PRO A 129 -36.97 13.12 8.39
N GLN A 130 -36.51 13.96 9.33
CA GLN A 130 -36.99 15.33 9.54
C GLN A 130 -36.02 16.40 9.02
N GLN A 131 -34.94 16.00 8.35
CA GLN A 131 -33.96 16.89 7.77
C GLN A 131 -34.08 16.87 6.25
N THR A 132 -34.10 18.06 5.65
CA THR A 132 -34.03 18.18 4.19
C THR A 132 -32.65 17.72 3.73
N ALA A 133 -32.60 16.67 2.92
CA ALA A 133 -31.36 16.20 2.31
C ALA A 133 -30.84 17.22 1.29
N GLU A 134 -29.56 17.55 1.40
CA GLU A 134 -28.90 18.44 0.44
C GLU A 134 -28.72 17.76 -0.92
N THR A 135 -28.84 18.55 -1.97
CA THR A 135 -28.57 18.13 -3.35
C THR A 135 -27.35 18.85 -3.90
N TYR A 136 -26.52 18.14 -4.65
CA TYR A 136 -25.30 18.68 -5.24
C TYR A 136 -25.20 18.28 -6.71
N THR A 137 -24.44 19.05 -7.48
CA THR A 137 -24.06 18.69 -8.85
C THR A 137 -22.64 18.17 -8.86
N VAL A 138 -22.38 17.05 -9.53
CA VAL A 138 -21.04 16.48 -9.66
C VAL A 138 -20.21 17.34 -10.63
N SER A 139 -19.00 17.74 -10.22
CA SER A 139 -18.10 18.53 -11.06
C SER A 139 -17.53 17.71 -12.23
N ALA A 140 -17.03 18.40 -13.25
CA ALA A 140 -16.07 17.77 -14.16
C ALA A 140 -14.83 17.32 -13.35
N PRO A 141 -14.21 16.18 -13.71
CA PRO A 141 -12.98 15.76 -13.04
C PRO A 141 -11.86 16.76 -13.34
N LEU A 142 -11.15 17.17 -12.30
CA LEU A 142 -9.89 17.89 -12.41
C LEU A 142 -8.79 16.84 -12.62
N VAL A 143 -8.33 16.73 -13.87
CA VAL A 143 -7.30 15.76 -14.25
C VAL A 143 -5.92 16.30 -13.88
N GLY A 144 -5.23 15.55 -13.03
CA GLY A 144 -3.94 15.94 -12.46
C GLY A 144 -4.10 16.54 -11.07
N THR A 145 -3.25 16.13 -10.14
CA THR A 145 -3.29 16.56 -8.74
C THR A 145 -1.89 16.91 -8.26
N LEU A 146 -1.73 18.15 -7.76
CA LEU A 146 -0.50 18.53 -7.09
C LEU A 146 -0.57 18.08 -5.63
N THR A 147 0.33 17.18 -5.27
CA THR A 147 0.41 16.56 -3.97
C THR A 147 1.66 17.04 -3.25
N LYS A 148 1.50 17.68 -2.09
CA LYS A 148 2.61 18.05 -1.21
C LYS A 148 2.99 16.86 -0.35
N ARG A 149 4.29 16.61 -0.23
CA ARG A 149 4.87 15.51 0.56
C ARG A 149 5.45 16.08 1.84
N ILE A 150 5.00 15.57 2.97
CA ILE A 150 5.39 16.01 4.30
C ILE A 150 6.04 14.80 4.99
N PRO A 151 7.38 14.70 4.98
CA PRO A 151 8.05 13.66 5.74
C PRO A 151 7.99 13.98 7.24
N VAL A 152 7.51 13.03 8.02
CA VAL A 152 7.50 13.06 9.49
C VAL A 152 8.41 11.95 10.00
N ALA A 153 9.17 12.19 11.07
CA ALA A 153 10.03 11.16 11.63
C ALA A 153 9.22 9.92 12.06
N ALA A 154 9.75 8.72 11.79
CA ALA A 154 9.14 7.44 12.13
C ALA A 154 10.23 6.45 12.63
N ASP A 155 9.82 5.26 13.08
CA ASP A 155 10.74 4.23 13.56
C ASP A 155 10.95 3.13 12.51
N ILE A 156 12.17 2.59 12.42
CA ILE A 156 12.48 1.48 11.52
C ILE A 156 11.66 0.21 11.85
N ASN A 157 11.22 0.04 13.09
CA ASN A 157 10.39 -1.09 13.51
C ASN A 157 8.93 -0.97 13.07
N ASP A 158 8.51 0.18 12.55
CA ASP A 158 7.16 0.38 12.01
C ASP A 158 6.98 -0.36 10.68
N ILE A 159 8.09 -0.61 9.97
CA ILE A 159 8.11 -1.34 8.70
C ILE A 159 8.61 -2.79 8.83
N LYS A 160 8.72 -3.28 10.06
CA LYS A 160 9.17 -4.65 10.32
C LYS A 160 8.22 -5.66 9.67
N GLY A 161 8.75 -6.60 8.89
CA GLY A 161 7.95 -7.64 8.24
C GLY A 161 7.24 -7.20 6.95
N ILE A 162 7.47 -5.96 6.50
CA ILE A 162 6.91 -5.46 5.24
C ILE A 162 7.90 -5.73 4.12
N ALA A 163 7.62 -6.76 3.33
CA ALA A 163 8.37 -7.03 2.12
C ALA A 163 7.98 -6.03 1.02
N VAL A 164 8.98 -5.36 0.44
CA VAL A 164 8.79 -4.40 -0.65
C VAL A 164 9.59 -4.79 -1.88
N GLU A 165 8.98 -4.59 -3.04
CA GLU A 165 9.66 -4.75 -4.32
C GLU A 165 10.57 -3.54 -4.57
N THR A 166 11.83 -3.78 -4.90
CA THR A 166 12.78 -2.75 -5.33
C THR A 166 13.55 -3.22 -6.55
N TRP A 167 14.02 -2.27 -7.36
CA TRP A 167 14.83 -2.57 -8.54
C TRP A 167 16.32 -2.47 -8.22
N VAL A 168 17.04 -3.50 -8.63
CA VAL A 168 18.51 -3.52 -8.69
C VAL A 168 18.94 -3.32 -10.13
N ASN A 169 20.00 -2.54 -10.32
CA ASN A 169 20.69 -2.38 -11.59
C ASN A 169 22.15 -2.08 -11.29
N SER A 170 22.94 -3.14 -11.21
CA SER A 170 24.35 -3.09 -10.86
C SER A 170 25.17 -3.64 -12.01
N ASN A 171 26.18 -2.88 -12.43
CA ASN A 171 27.10 -3.24 -13.50
C ASN A 171 28.51 -3.09 -12.95
N PHE A 172 29.28 -4.17 -12.93
CA PHE A 172 30.65 -4.16 -12.43
C PHE A 172 31.54 -5.18 -13.16
N GLU A 173 32.85 -4.94 -13.14
CA GLU A 173 33.87 -5.88 -13.61
C GLU A 173 34.38 -6.68 -12.40
N LEU A 174 34.39 -8.00 -12.53
CA LEU A 174 35.19 -8.87 -11.67
C LEU A 174 36.46 -9.25 -12.40
N ARG A 175 37.61 -9.12 -11.72
CA ARG A 175 38.91 -9.55 -12.24
C ARG A 175 39.55 -10.58 -11.33
N TYR A 176 40.00 -11.69 -11.90
CA TYR A 176 40.77 -12.67 -11.16
C TYR A 176 42.23 -12.24 -11.08
N LEU A 177 42.73 -12.13 -9.85
CA LEU A 177 44.14 -11.83 -9.59
C LEU A 177 44.76 -13.05 -8.91
N ALA A 178 45.76 -13.66 -9.53
CA ALA A 178 46.51 -14.77 -8.95
C ALA A 178 47.38 -14.34 -7.76
N SER A 179 47.72 -13.05 -7.68
CA SER A 179 48.45 -12.42 -6.57
C SER A 179 47.86 -11.04 -6.24
N GLY A 180 46.58 -11.00 -5.88
CA GLY A 180 45.90 -9.77 -5.49
C GLY A 180 46.32 -9.24 -4.11
N PRO A 181 45.90 -8.01 -3.74
CA PRO A 181 46.26 -7.37 -2.46
C PRO A 181 45.94 -8.18 -1.21
N SER A 182 44.92 -9.05 -1.27
CA SER A 182 44.47 -9.93 -0.18
C SER A 182 44.66 -11.42 -0.50
N GLY A 183 45.50 -11.75 -1.49
CA GLY A 183 45.70 -13.11 -2.00
C GLY A 183 45.00 -13.39 -3.34
N ALA A 184 45.06 -14.64 -3.78
CA ALA A 184 44.45 -15.07 -5.03
C ALA A 184 42.91 -15.03 -4.94
N GLY A 185 42.23 -14.46 -5.93
CA GLY A 185 40.78 -14.41 -5.93
C GLY A 185 40.19 -13.44 -6.96
N TRP A 186 38.85 -13.36 -6.97
CA TRP A 186 38.11 -12.37 -7.75
C TRP A 186 38.04 -11.05 -6.99
N TYR A 187 38.25 -9.95 -7.68
CA TYR A 187 38.19 -8.59 -7.16
C TYR A 187 37.20 -7.78 -7.99
N GLU A 188 36.39 -6.97 -7.33
CA GLU A 188 35.56 -5.97 -8.01
C GLU A 188 36.44 -4.77 -8.40
N CYS A 189 36.43 -4.43 -9.68
CA CYS A 189 37.29 -3.37 -10.21
C CYS A 189 36.48 -2.10 -10.49
N GLN A 190 36.98 -0.96 -10.03
CA GLN A 190 36.45 0.36 -10.37
C GLN A 190 37.21 0.94 -11.55
N HIS A 191 36.48 1.44 -12.55
CA HIS A 191 37.06 2.13 -13.69
C HIS A 191 37.03 3.64 -13.48
N SER A 192 38.18 4.28 -13.63
CA SER A 192 38.31 5.73 -13.69
C SER A 192 38.91 6.13 -15.03
N ILE A 193 38.38 7.19 -15.64
CA ILE A 193 39.05 7.82 -16.77
C ILE A 193 40.28 8.53 -16.21
N ASP A 194 41.46 8.15 -16.69
CA ASP A 194 42.67 8.92 -16.43
C ASP A 194 42.56 10.24 -17.21
N PRO A 195 42.44 11.39 -16.52
CA PRO A 195 42.25 12.68 -17.20
C PRO A 195 43.45 13.10 -18.05
N ASN A 196 44.63 12.51 -17.84
CA ASN A 196 45.84 12.87 -18.57
C ASN A 196 46.03 12.06 -19.86
N THR A 197 45.52 10.82 -19.89
CA THR A 197 45.73 9.90 -21.01
C THR A 197 44.44 9.60 -21.78
N GLY A 198 43.28 9.91 -21.19
CA GLY A 198 41.96 9.60 -21.76
C GLY A 198 41.65 8.10 -21.77
N PHE A 199 42.51 7.26 -21.20
CA PHE A 199 42.30 5.82 -21.08
C PHE A 199 41.62 5.47 -19.76
N PHE A 200 40.84 4.39 -19.76
CA PHE A 200 40.30 3.82 -18.54
C PHE A 200 41.41 3.12 -17.77
N THR A 201 41.58 3.52 -16.51
CA THR A 201 42.38 2.81 -15.52
C THR A 201 41.44 2.01 -14.65
N SER A 202 41.81 0.77 -14.30
CA SER A 202 41.06 -0.06 -13.36
C SER A 202 41.81 -0.18 -12.03
N THR A 203 41.08 -0.07 -10.93
CA THR A 203 41.60 -0.32 -9.58
C THR A 203 40.80 -1.43 -8.92
N CYS A 204 41.47 -2.49 -8.50
CA CYS A 204 40.87 -3.70 -7.94
C CYS A 204 41.46 -3.92 -6.54
N THR A 205 40.88 -3.29 -5.53
CA THR A 205 41.44 -3.20 -4.17
C THR A 205 40.87 -4.23 -3.21
N ASN A 206 39.58 -4.54 -3.32
CA ASN A 206 38.89 -5.44 -2.38
C ASN A 206 38.46 -6.75 -3.07
N PRO A 207 38.71 -7.91 -2.45
CA PRO A 207 38.21 -9.18 -2.97
C PRO A 207 36.67 -9.16 -2.96
N PHE A 208 36.07 -9.65 -4.04
CA PHE A 208 34.63 -9.82 -4.13
C PHE A 208 34.19 -10.99 -3.25
N THR A 209 33.25 -10.74 -2.35
CA THR A 209 32.78 -11.72 -1.36
C THR A 209 31.28 -11.99 -1.45
N ALA A 210 30.52 -11.16 -2.17
CA ALA A 210 29.07 -11.24 -2.29
C ALA A 210 28.61 -12.24 -3.36
N PHE A 211 29.24 -13.41 -3.45
CA PHE A 211 28.95 -14.39 -4.50
C PHE A 211 27.50 -14.91 -4.48
N ASP A 212 26.89 -15.03 -3.31
CA ASP A 212 25.48 -15.46 -3.17
C ASP A 212 24.49 -14.50 -3.84
N SER A 213 24.89 -13.24 -4.06
CA SER A 213 24.09 -12.25 -4.80
C SER A 213 23.98 -12.57 -6.29
N LEU A 214 24.90 -13.38 -6.83
CA LEU A 214 24.96 -13.80 -8.22
C LEU A 214 24.12 -15.05 -8.51
N ILE A 215 23.59 -15.70 -7.47
CA ILE A 215 22.76 -16.90 -7.59
C ILE A 215 21.29 -16.48 -7.73
N VAL A 216 20.68 -16.82 -8.87
CA VAL A 216 19.25 -16.61 -9.14
C VAL A 216 18.50 -17.93 -8.96
N GLY A 217 17.44 -17.94 -8.15
CA GLY A 217 16.63 -19.14 -7.92
C GLY A 217 15.91 -19.59 -9.20
N ALA A 218 15.68 -20.90 -9.34
CA ALA A 218 15.03 -21.46 -10.52
C ALA A 218 13.65 -20.81 -10.80
N ASN A 219 12.94 -20.40 -9.75
CA ASN A 219 11.62 -19.78 -9.84
C ASN A 219 11.64 -18.24 -9.85
N ASP A 220 12.80 -17.60 -9.66
CA ASP A 220 12.91 -16.14 -9.60
C ASP A 220 13.04 -15.51 -11.00
N ASN A 221 11.91 -15.33 -11.68
CA ASN A 221 11.85 -14.75 -13.03
C ASN A 221 11.93 -13.22 -13.05
N ARG A 222 12.11 -12.58 -11.89
CA ARG A 222 12.06 -11.14 -11.70
C ARG A 222 13.45 -10.52 -11.64
N LYS A 223 14.41 -11.23 -11.04
CA LYS A 223 15.85 -10.90 -11.02
C LYS A 223 16.57 -11.63 -12.15
N PHE A 224 17.55 -10.95 -12.76
CA PHE A 224 18.48 -11.58 -13.69
C PHE A 224 19.92 -11.25 -13.33
N VAL A 225 20.80 -12.21 -13.58
CA VAL A 225 22.25 -12.08 -13.41
C VAL A 225 22.88 -12.56 -14.72
N ASN A 226 23.46 -11.61 -15.45
CA ASN A 226 24.18 -11.87 -16.69
C ASN A 226 25.67 -11.72 -16.41
N ILE A 227 26.41 -12.82 -16.45
CA ILE A 227 27.86 -12.84 -16.29
C ILE A 227 28.45 -13.23 -17.63
N ASN A 228 29.30 -12.40 -18.20
CA ASN A 228 29.93 -12.71 -19.47
C ASN A 228 31.39 -12.29 -19.52
N GLN A 229 32.16 -12.97 -20.37
CA GLN A 229 33.53 -12.60 -20.70
C GLN A 229 33.58 -12.21 -22.17
N CYS A 230 34.21 -11.07 -22.42
CA CYS A 230 34.37 -10.51 -23.75
C CYS A 230 35.84 -10.55 -24.18
N ASN A 231 36.33 -11.71 -24.62
CA ASN A 231 37.67 -11.81 -25.23
C ASN A 231 37.60 -11.51 -26.73
N GLY A 232 37.48 -10.23 -27.08
CA GLY A 232 37.51 -9.73 -28.47
C GLY A 232 36.14 -9.70 -29.16
N CYS A 233 35.09 -9.23 -28.48
CA CYS A 233 33.73 -9.23 -29.01
C CYS A 233 33.61 -8.52 -30.36
N GLY A 234 33.21 -9.29 -31.35
CA GLY A 234 32.77 -8.83 -32.66
C GLY A 234 31.66 -9.76 -33.15
N PRO A 235 31.05 -9.47 -34.31
CA PRO A 235 29.94 -10.25 -34.86
C PRO A 235 30.24 -11.77 -34.99
N ASN A 236 31.52 -12.13 -35.07
CA ASN A 236 32.01 -13.50 -35.28
C ASN A 236 32.54 -14.17 -34.00
N ASN A 237 32.54 -13.48 -32.85
CA ASN A 237 33.03 -14.02 -31.58
C ASN A 237 32.10 -13.55 -30.44
N PRO A 238 30.97 -14.24 -30.22
CA PRO A 238 30.02 -13.86 -29.19
C PRO A 238 30.65 -14.00 -27.79
N PRO A 239 30.20 -13.19 -26.82
CA PRO A 239 30.69 -13.30 -25.44
C PRO A 239 30.39 -14.68 -24.88
N THR A 240 31.33 -15.20 -24.08
CA THR A 240 31.10 -16.45 -23.32
C THR A 240 30.31 -16.12 -22.08
N ASN A 241 29.18 -16.79 -21.88
CA ASN A 241 28.32 -16.57 -20.72
C ASN A 241 28.69 -17.52 -19.57
N TYR A 242 28.51 -17.05 -18.35
CA TYR A 242 28.77 -17.80 -17.13
C TYR A 242 27.58 -17.71 -16.18
N VAL A 243 27.50 -18.69 -15.27
CA VAL A 243 26.57 -18.72 -14.15
C VAL A 243 27.38 -18.99 -12.90
N TYR A 244 27.15 -18.23 -11.82
CA TYR A 244 27.73 -18.59 -10.53
C TYR A 244 26.83 -19.62 -9.84
N LEU A 245 27.39 -20.76 -9.44
CA LEU A 245 26.70 -21.75 -8.62
C LEU A 245 27.35 -21.81 -7.23
N GLY A 246 26.53 -22.05 -6.21
CA GLY A 246 26.97 -22.20 -4.82
C GLY A 246 27.63 -23.54 -4.55
N SER A 247 27.74 -23.92 -3.28
CA SER A 247 28.36 -25.19 -2.86
C SER A 247 27.70 -26.44 -3.44
N ASP A 248 26.46 -26.32 -3.89
CA ASP A 248 25.65 -27.34 -4.57
C ASP A 248 25.98 -27.50 -6.06
N GLY A 249 26.88 -26.68 -6.61
CA GLY A 249 27.38 -26.81 -7.98
C GLY A 249 28.03 -28.19 -8.23
N PRO A 250 27.99 -28.72 -9.47
CA PRO A 250 28.49 -30.07 -9.80
C PRO A 250 29.94 -30.36 -9.40
N SER A 251 30.77 -29.34 -9.26
CA SER A 251 32.17 -29.41 -8.83
C SER A 251 32.49 -28.41 -7.70
N GLY A 252 31.48 -28.03 -6.91
CA GLY A 252 31.56 -27.03 -5.85
C GLY A 252 31.23 -25.60 -6.32
N ALA A 253 31.43 -24.63 -5.43
CA ALA A 253 31.11 -23.23 -5.70
C ALA A 253 32.05 -22.60 -6.73
N GLY A 254 31.50 -21.82 -7.66
CA GLY A 254 32.28 -21.10 -8.66
C GLY A 254 31.48 -20.70 -9.91
N PHE A 255 32.18 -20.11 -10.88
CA PHE A 255 31.61 -19.77 -12.18
C PHE A 255 31.61 -20.99 -13.09
N TYR A 256 30.47 -21.28 -13.71
CA TYR A 256 30.31 -22.36 -14.68
C TYR A 256 30.02 -21.75 -16.05
N VAL A 257 30.60 -22.32 -17.11
CA VAL A 257 30.24 -21.93 -18.48
C VAL A 257 28.76 -22.21 -18.70
N GLY A 258 28.04 -21.25 -19.27
CA GLY A 258 26.60 -21.30 -19.42
C GLY A 258 26.11 -21.00 -20.82
N THR A 259 24.90 -21.47 -21.12
CA THR A 259 24.16 -21.15 -22.35
C THR A 259 23.10 -20.12 -22.04
N PHE A 260 23.14 -18.98 -22.75
CA PHE A 260 22.14 -17.93 -22.65
C PHE A 260 20.91 -18.27 -23.48
N ASP A 261 19.73 -18.20 -22.87
CA ASP A 261 18.44 -18.34 -23.54
C ASP A 261 17.85 -16.94 -23.81
N PRO A 262 17.77 -16.51 -25.08
CA PRO A 262 17.27 -15.18 -25.42
C PRO A 262 15.77 -15.00 -25.15
N ASN A 263 15.01 -16.07 -24.92
CA ASN A 263 13.57 -15.98 -24.71
C ASN A 263 13.20 -15.60 -23.27
N ASN A 264 14.02 -16.02 -22.30
CA ASN A 264 13.82 -15.71 -20.87
C ASN A 264 14.94 -14.84 -20.28
N GLY A 265 15.98 -14.54 -21.06
CA GLY A 265 17.11 -13.72 -20.63
C GLY A 265 18.00 -14.38 -19.57
N ARG A 266 17.91 -15.70 -19.39
CA ARG A 266 18.67 -16.44 -18.37
C ARG A 266 19.83 -17.21 -18.98
N THR A 267 20.86 -17.40 -18.16
CA THR A 267 21.96 -18.31 -18.48
C THR A 267 21.85 -19.57 -17.62
N THR A 268 21.92 -20.75 -18.24
CA THR A 268 21.95 -22.05 -17.54
C THR A 268 23.32 -22.71 -17.65
N ALA A 269 23.79 -23.30 -16.55
CA ALA A 269 25.12 -23.92 -16.50
C ALA A 269 25.22 -25.19 -17.37
N THR A 270 26.35 -25.36 -18.05
CA THR A 270 26.67 -26.53 -18.90
C THR A 270 27.51 -27.60 -18.19
N SER A 271 27.63 -27.53 -16.86
CA SER A 271 28.46 -28.37 -15.95
C SER A 271 29.98 -28.13 -15.93
N THR A 272 30.54 -27.31 -16.83
CA THR A 272 31.98 -27.01 -16.83
C THR A 272 32.33 -25.88 -15.85
N LEU A 273 33.06 -26.19 -14.77
CA LEU A 273 33.60 -25.18 -13.85
C LEU A 273 34.73 -24.40 -14.53
N TYR A 274 34.63 -23.08 -14.51
CA TYR A 274 35.62 -22.17 -15.07
C TYR A 274 36.83 -22.06 -14.14
N THR A 275 38.02 -22.28 -14.71
CA THR A 275 39.30 -22.08 -14.02
C THR A 275 39.91 -20.77 -14.55
N PRO A 276 39.86 -19.67 -13.79
CA PRO A 276 40.36 -18.39 -14.26
C PRO A 276 41.90 -18.37 -14.32
N ALA A 277 42.44 -17.75 -15.35
CA ALA A 277 43.83 -17.33 -15.43
C ALA A 277 44.00 -15.93 -14.79
N ASP A 278 45.24 -15.58 -14.46
CA ASP A 278 45.57 -14.25 -13.95
C ASP A 278 45.13 -13.17 -14.96
N ASN A 279 44.46 -12.13 -14.47
CA ASN A 279 43.85 -11.03 -15.25
C ASN A 279 42.63 -11.40 -16.11
N ASP A 280 42.08 -12.60 -15.98
CA ASP A 280 40.76 -12.87 -16.55
C ASP A 280 39.71 -11.95 -15.92
N PHE A 281 38.80 -11.43 -16.74
CA PHE A 281 37.73 -10.54 -16.30
C PHE A 281 36.35 -11.07 -16.71
N LEU A 282 35.36 -10.76 -15.88
CA LEU A 282 33.95 -11.04 -16.10
C LEU A 282 33.16 -9.74 -15.94
N TRP A 283 32.33 -9.43 -16.92
CA TRP A 283 31.32 -8.39 -16.81
C TRP A 283 30.08 -8.98 -16.14
N VAL A 284 29.71 -8.40 -15.00
CA VAL A 284 28.53 -8.78 -14.26
C VAL A 284 27.49 -7.68 -14.37
N ASN A 285 26.31 -8.06 -14.87
CA ASN A 285 25.12 -7.25 -14.84
C ASN A 285 24.08 -7.95 -13.96
N VAL A 286 23.66 -7.29 -12.89
CA VAL A 286 22.55 -7.71 -12.04
C VAL A 286 21.42 -6.73 -12.25
N GLY A 287 20.27 -7.21 -12.68
CA GLY A 287 19.12 -6.38 -12.98
C GLY A 287 17.80 -7.01 -12.54
N GLY A 288 16.75 -6.20 -12.59
CA GLY A 288 15.38 -6.65 -12.30
C GLY A 288 14.92 -6.25 -10.91
N SER A 289 13.81 -6.86 -10.48
CA SER A 289 13.18 -6.57 -9.20
C SER A 289 13.52 -7.65 -8.17
N ILE A 290 13.83 -7.22 -6.95
CA ILE A 290 14.00 -8.07 -5.77
C ILE A 290 12.99 -7.65 -4.70
N TYR A 291 12.75 -8.52 -3.73
CA TYR A 291 11.99 -8.18 -2.52
C TYR A 291 12.92 -8.02 -1.34
N ILE A 292 12.77 -6.94 -0.60
CA ILE A 292 13.53 -6.69 0.63
C ILE A 292 12.61 -6.46 1.81
N GLU A 293 13.03 -6.86 3.00
CA GLU A 293 12.26 -6.73 4.23
C GLU A 293 13.18 -6.35 5.39
N TYR A 294 12.71 -5.50 6.29
CA TYR A 294 13.37 -5.29 7.57
C TYR A 294 12.84 -6.31 8.59
N ASN A 295 13.71 -7.17 9.11
CA ASN A 295 13.30 -8.26 10.02
C ASN A 295 13.35 -7.88 11.51
N GLY A 296 13.65 -6.63 11.83
CA GLY A 296 13.85 -6.13 13.21
C GLY A 296 15.30 -6.09 13.68
N THR A 297 16.23 -6.70 12.94
CA THR A 297 17.68 -6.65 13.24
C THR A 297 18.50 -6.11 12.07
N GLY A 298 18.03 -6.32 10.85
CA GLY A 298 18.65 -5.86 9.63
C GLY A 298 17.72 -6.03 8.43
N TRP A 299 18.22 -5.67 7.26
CA TRP A 299 17.53 -5.89 6.00
C TRP A 299 17.88 -7.28 5.46
N VAL A 300 16.90 -7.93 4.85
CA VAL A 300 17.05 -9.19 4.14
C VAL A 300 16.46 -9.09 2.74
N GLU A 301 17.06 -9.78 1.78
CA GLU A 301 16.48 -10.07 0.46
C GLU A 301 15.66 -11.34 0.61
N LYS A 302 14.36 -11.25 0.30
CA LYS A 302 13.43 -12.38 0.37
C LYS A 302 13.66 -13.31 -0.82
N THR A 303 13.69 -14.62 -0.57
CA THR A 303 13.74 -15.61 -1.64
C THR A 303 12.32 -15.90 -2.13
N LEU A 304 12.06 -15.57 -3.39
CA LEU A 304 10.76 -15.79 -4.04
C LEU A 304 10.59 -17.29 -4.37
N THR A 305 9.51 -17.91 -3.91
CA THR A 305 9.15 -19.29 -4.26
C THR A 305 8.13 -19.34 -5.38
N ASN A 306 7.22 -18.37 -5.41
CA ASN A 306 6.14 -18.25 -6.39
C ASN A 306 5.68 -16.78 -6.51
N PHE A 307 5.00 -16.44 -7.60
CA PHE A 307 4.42 -15.12 -7.82
C PHE A 307 3.12 -15.24 -8.62
N ASP A 308 2.01 -14.82 -8.01
CA ASP A 308 0.72 -14.75 -8.71
C ASP A 308 0.65 -13.45 -9.51
N THR A 309 0.72 -13.57 -10.84
CA THR A 309 0.63 -12.43 -11.77
C THR A 309 -0.77 -11.83 -11.89
N THR A 310 -1.81 -12.54 -11.44
CA THR A 310 -3.21 -12.06 -11.48
C THR A 310 -3.46 -11.09 -10.34
N THR A 311 -3.01 -11.43 -9.14
CA THR A 311 -3.14 -10.60 -7.94
C THR A 311 -1.91 -9.74 -7.64
N TRP A 312 -0.84 -9.92 -8.43
CA TRP A 312 0.47 -9.29 -8.24
C TRP A 312 1.09 -9.59 -6.86
N THR A 313 0.91 -10.82 -6.36
CA THR A 313 1.26 -11.21 -4.99
C THR A 313 2.47 -12.17 -4.97
N PRO A 314 3.54 -11.84 -4.24
CA PRO A 314 4.69 -12.74 -4.06
C PRO A 314 4.46 -13.76 -2.93
N GLU A 315 5.04 -14.95 -3.08
CA GLU A 315 5.23 -15.95 -2.03
C GLU A 315 6.72 -16.10 -1.74
N PHE A 316 7.09 -16.18 -0.46
CA PHE A 316 8.48 -16.23 -0.03
C PHE A 316 8.81 -17.56 0.67
N ASP A 317 10.04 -18.03 0.49
CA ASP A 317 10.60 -19.11 1.28
C ASP A 317 10.81 -18.61 2.73
N PRO A 318 10.14 -19.19 3.74
CA PRO A 318 10.29 -18.75 5.13
C PRO A 318 11.71 -18.96 5.69
N GLN A 319 12.56 -19.76 5.03
CA GLN A 319 13.94 -20.01 5.44
C GLN A 319 14.98 -19.51 4.42
N GLY A 320 14.53 -18.90 3.32
CA GLY A 320 15.39 -18.51 2.21
C GLY A 320 15.98 -17.10 2.30
N ASP A 321 15.74 -16.36 3.39
CA ASP A 321 16.17 -14.96 3.50
C ASP A 321 17.69 -14.81 3.45
N LYS A 322 18.17 -13.90 2.60
CA LYS A 322 19.60 -13.59 2.45
C LYS A 322 19.90 -12.23 3.10
N PRO A 323 21.03 -12.04 3.79
CA PRO A 323 21.39 -10.73 4.31
C PRO A 323 21.42 -9.67 3.20
N TYR A 324 20.75 -8.54 3.42
CA TYR A 324 20.75 -7.41 2.50
C TYR A 324 21.20 -6.15 3.23
N THR A 325 21.89 -5.27 2.50
CA THR A 325 22.37 -4.01 3.04
C THR A 325 21.92 -2.89 2.13
N LEU A 326 21.08 -2.00 2.66
CA LEU A 326 20.68 -0.82 1.90
C LEU A 326 21.93 -0.02 1.49
N PRO A 327 22.02 0.46 0.24
CA PRO A 327 23.00 1.45 -0.16
C PRO A 327 22.99 2.66 0.77
N LEU A 328 24.19 3.13 1.13
CA LEU A 328 24.35 4.31 1.96
C LEU A 328 23.79 5.54 1.24
N ASP A 329 23.09 6.39 1.97
CA ASP A 329 22.53 7.66 1.52
C ASP A 329 21.47 7.59 0.40
N ARG A 330 20.98 6.39 0.07
CA ARG A 330 19.86 6.19 -0.86
C ARG A 330 18.54 6.08 -0.12
N GLU A 331 17.53 6.80 -0.60
CA GLU A 331 16.15 6.67 -0.12
C GLU A 331 15.45 5.48 -0.76
N PHE A 332 14.75 4.71 0.06
CA PHE A 332 13.84 3.64 -0.32
C PHE A 332 12.43 4.03 0.10
N TYR A 333 11.51 3.96 -0.87
CA TYR A 333 10.11 4.27 -0.67
C TYR A 333 9.33 2.97 -0.46
N ILE A 334 8.74 2.83 0.73
CA ILE A 334 8.10 1.61 1.20
C ILE A 334 6.62 1.93 1.38
N ASN A 335 5.83 1.57 0.39
CA ASN A 335 4.38 1.72 0.48
C ASN A 335 3.79 0.53 1.25
N SER A 336 3.06 0.82 2.31
CA SER A 336 2.29 -0.16 3.07
C SER A 336 0.88 0.40 3.25
N ARG A 337 -0.09 -0.17 2.53
CA ARG A 337 -1.54 0.11 2.53
C ARG A 337 -2.00 1.12 3.60
N GLY A 338 -1.87 2.41 3.28
CA GLY A 338 -2.28 3.52 4.16
C GLY A 338 -1.14 4.45 4.59
N ALA A 339 0.11 3.98 4.57
CA ALA A 339 1.31 4.72 4.92
C ALA A 339 2.40 4.56 3.86
N ASN A 340 3.14 5.62 3.58
CA ASN A 340 4.32 5.59 2.74
C ASN A 340 5.53 5.88 3.61
N TYR A 341 6.45 4.93 3.78
CA TYR A 341 7.68 5.16 4.52
C TYR A 341 8.82 5.52 3.56
N ILE A 342 9.72 6.36 4.04
CA ILE A 342 10.98 6.70 3.39
C ILE A 342 12.08 6.23 4.33
N VAL A 343 12.88 5.27 3.87
CA VAL A 343 14.02 4.76 4.63
C VAL A 343 15.30 5.14 3.92
N LYS A 344 16.21 5.77 4.66
CA LYS A 344 17.54 6.08 4.19
C LYS A 344 18.55 5.50 5.17
N ARG A 345 19.44 4.63 4.69
CA ARG A 345 20.58 4.20 5.50
C ARG A 345 21.57 5.35 5.63
N ILE A 346 21.96 5.63 6.86
CA ILE A 346 22.99 6.61 7.23
C ILE A 346 24.12 5.92 8.00
N ASN A 347 25.24 6.61 8.22
CA ASN A 347 26.41 6.02 8.88
C ASN A 347 26.12 5.41 10.26
N SER A 348 25.16 5.97 11.00
CA SER A 348 24.80 5.55 12.36
C SER A 348 23.55 4.68 12.45
N GLY A 349 22.97 4.24 11.32
CA GLY A 349 21.73 3.47 11.31
C GLY A 349 20.81 3.84 10.14
N TYR A 350 19.55 4.17 10.47
CA TYR A 350 18.53 4.52 9.48
C TYR A 350 17.86 5.85 9.86
N ASP A 351 17.72 6.75 8.88
CA ASP A 351 16.77 7.86 8.92
C ASP A 351 15.47 7.34 8.31
N VAL A 352 14.42 7.25 9.13
CA VAL A 352 13.11 6.73 8.73
C VAL A 352 12.08 7.81 8.89
N LYS A 353 11.31 8.01 7.84
CA LYS A 353 10.19 8.95 7.80
C LYS A 353 8.94 8.23 7.34
N ILE A 354 7.80 8.66 7.84
CA ILE A 354 6.50 8.43 7.23
C ILE A 354 6.15 9.67 6.40
N GLU A 355 5.85 9.46 5.13
CA GLU A 355 5.36 10.48 4.23
C GLU A 355 3.86 10.63 4.39
N ILE A 356 3.46 11.83 4.79
CA ILE A 356 2.08 12.27 4.76
C ILE A 356 1.88 13.13 3.52
N GLN A 357 0.74 12.94 2.86
CA GLN A 357 0.39 13.66 1.66
C GLN A 357 -0.79 14.60 1.92
N SER A 358 -0.70 15.81 1.39
CA SER A 358 -1.85 16.70 1.21
C SER A 358 -1.94 17.11 -0.25
N THR A 359 -3.11 17.49 -0.71
CA THR A 359 -3.32 17.86 -2.11
C THR A 359 -3.86 19.27 -2.24
N ALA A 360 -3.50 19.91 -3.36
CA ALA A 360 -4.14 21.15 -3.75
C ALA A 360 -5.63 20.86 -4.05
N ASN A 361 -6.49 21.77 -3.61
CA ASN A 361 -7.92 21.82 -3.90
C ASN A 361 -8.34 23.25 -4.28
N PRO A 362 -9.55 23.46 -4.84
CA PRO A 362 -9.99 24.76 -5.32
C PRO A 362 -9.95 25.91 -4.30
N VAL A 363 -10.00 25.62 -3.00
CA VAL A 363 -9.98 26.65 -1.94
C VAL A 363 -8.57 26.94 -1.47
N ASN A 364 -7.72 25.92 -1.32
CA ASN A 364 -6.36 26.10 -0.80
C ASN A 364 -5.33 26.41 -1.90
N ALA A 365 -5.66 26.26 -3.19
CA ALA A 365 -4.73 26.34 -4.33
C ALA A 365 -3.77 27.54 -4.25
N SER A 366 -4.30 28.73 -3.98
CA SER A 366 -3.53 29.99 -3.92
C SER A 366 -2.56 30.08 -2.74
N THR A 367 -2.77 29.29 -1.70
CA THR A 367 -1.92 29.21 -0.50
C THR A 367 -1.08 27.94 -0.46
N PHE A 368 -1.45 26.92 -1.25
CA PHE A 368 -0.79 25.61 -1.29
C PHE A 368 0.62 25.70 -1.88
N VAL A 369 0.77 26.56 -2.88
CA VAL A 369 2.05 26.92 -3.49
C VAL A 369 2.22 28.44 -3.34
N PRO A 370 3.27 28.93 -2.68
CA PRO A 370 3.53 30.37 -2.55
C PRO A 370 3.60 31.06 -3.92
N ALA A 371 3.18 32.32 -3.99
CA ALA A 371 3.31 33.11 -5.21
C ALA A 371 4.77 33.21 -5.67
N SER A 372 4.98 33.35 -6.99
CA SER A 372 6.31 33.43 -7.61
C SER A 372 7.20 32.21 -7.37
N SER A 373 6.59 31.03 -7.19
CA SER A 373 7.31 29.78 -7.08
C SER A 373 7.43 29.04 -8.41
N VAL A 374 8.48 28.26 -8.53
CA VAL A 374 8.70 27.30 -9.62
C VAL A 374 9.01 25.94 -9.01
N LEU A 375 8.45 24.88 -9.60
CA LEU A 375 8.72 23.50 -9.24
C LEU A 375 9.81 22.94 -10.16
N LYS A 376 10.83 22.33 -9.58
CA LYS A 376 11.97 21.73 -10.30
C LYS A 376 12.17 20.27 -9.89
N SER A 377 12.73 19.46 -10.77
CA SER A 377 13.15 18.10 -10.42
C SER A 377 14.17 18.07 -9.29
N GLN A 378 14.05 17.13 -8.35
CA GLN A 378 15.03 16.95 -7.27
C GLN A 378 16.36 16.37 -7.75
N TRP A 379 16.38 15.65 -8.87
CA TRP A 379 17.58 14.94 -9.34
C TRP A 379 18.43 15.77 -10.30
N ASN A 380 17.79 16.60 -11.13
CA ASN A 380 18.49 17.46 -12.08
C ASN A 380 17.77 18.83 -12.22
N PRO A 381 17.81 19.67 -11.17
CA PRO A 381 17.02 20.90 -11.10
C PRO A 381 17.36 21.96 -12.16
N ASP A 382 18.52 21.85 -12.81
CA ASP A 382 18.99 22.84 -13.79
C ASP A 382 19.02 22.31 -15.24
N GLY A 383 18.92 20.98 -15.45
CA GLY A 383 18.88 20.37 -16.79
C GLY A 383 17.49 19.93 -17.26
N GLU A 384 16.55 19.75 -16.33
CA GLU A 384 15.19 19.31 -16.62
C GLU A 384 14.19 20.47 -16.74
N SER A 385 13.00 20.15 -17.24
CA SER A 385 11.90 21.12 -17.32
C SER A 385 11.51 21.64 -15.95
N THR A 386 11.04 22.87 -15.92
CA THR A 386 10.50 23.49 -14.70
C THR A 386 9.02 23.77 -14.87
N TYR A 387 8.30 23.87 -13.76
CA TYR A 387 6.85 23.87 -13.77
C TYR A 387 6.24 24.91 -12.84
N THR A 388 5.04 25.36 -13.18
CA THR A 388 4.24 26.24 -12.32
C THR A 388 2.85 25.64 -12.13
N PHE A 389 2.33 25.71 -10.92
CA PHE A 389 0.96 25.32 -10.61
C PHE A 389 0.02 26.53 -10.76
N VAL A 390 -1.03 26.40 -11.57
CA VAL A 390 -1.94 27.51 -11.85
C VAL A 390 -3.03 27.59 -10.78
N THR A 391 -3.01 28.67 -10.00
CA THR A 391 -3.91 28.89 -8.86
C THR A 391 -5.04 29.89 -9.12
N ASP A 392 -5.02 30.59 -10.26
CA ASP A 392 -6.07 31.51 -10.65
C ASP A 392 -7.32 30.77 -11.13
N SER A 393 -8.40 30.87 -10.36
CA SER A 393 -9.70 30.25 -10.66
C SER A 393 -10.34 30.72 -11.98
N ALA A 394 -9.94 31.87 -12.53
CA ALA A 394 -10.42 32.36 -13.82
C ALA A 394 -9.65 31.75 -15.01
N SER A 395 -8.52 31.08 -14.76
CA SER A 395 -7.70 30.48 -15.81
C SER A 395 -8.33 29.18 -16.35
N PRO A 396 -8.29 28.93 -17.68
CA PRO A 396 -8.65 27.63 -18.25
C PRO A 396 -7.73 26.49 -17.78
N ASN A 397 -6.59 26.84 -17.20
CA ASN A 397 -5.62 25.92 -16.61
C ASN A 397 -5.67 25.88 -15.09
N PHE A 398 -6.70 26.46 -14.44
CA PHE A 398 -6.87 26.38 -12.99
C PHE A 398 -6.70 24.94 -12.49
N MET A 399 -5.94 24.78 -11.40
CA MET A 399 -5.61 23.48 -10.79
C MET A 399 -4.73 22.55 -11.64
N LYS A 400 -4.05 23.08 -12.67
CA LYS A 400 -3.13 22.31 -13.53
C LYS A 400 -1.68 22.72 -13.33
N LEU A 401 -0.79 21.74 -13.51
CA LEU A 401 0.64 21.99 -13.67
C LEU A 401 0.93 22.35 -15.13
N VAL A 402 1.70 23.40 -15.36
CA VAL A 402 2.13 23.85 -16.69
C VAL A 402 3.65 23.97 -16.78
N TYR A 403 4.20 23.78 -17.98
CA TYR A 403 5.62 23.99 -18.26
C TYR A 403 5.99 25.48 -18.10
N ALA A 404 6.92 25.78 -17.21
CA ALA A 404 7.52 27.10 -17.04
C ALA A 404 8.80 27.26 -17.90
N SER A 405 9.55 26.17 -18.08
CA SER A 405 10.65 26.06 -19.05
C SER A 405 10.77 24.62 -19.56
N ILE A 406 11.33 24.45 -20.76
CA ILE A 406 11.52 23.13 -21.38
C ILE A 406 12.99 22.70 -21.28
N GLY A 407 13.25 21.66 -20.50
CA GLY A 407 14.56 21.05 -20.33
C GLY A 407 14.91 20.05 -21.43
N GLN A 408 16.11 19.48 -21.36
CA GLN A 408 16.65 18.64 -22.44
C GLN A 408 15.81 17.38 -22.72
N ASN A 409 15.29 16.74 -21.67
CA ASN A 409 14.51 15.50 -21.81
C ASN A 409 13.20 15.73 -22.60
N ASP A 410 12.51 16.85 -22.33
CA ASP A 410 11.25 17.17 -23.00
C ASP A 410 11.47 17.78 -24.39
N GLN A 411 12.59 18.46 -24.65
CA GLN A 411 12.93 18.94 -25.99
C GLN A 411 13.03 17.81 -27.02
N GLN A 412 13.36 16.60 -26.57
CA GLN A 412 13.48 15.41 -27.43
C GLN A 412 12.15 14.63 -27.57
N ALA A 413 11.11 15.01 -26.84
CA ALA A 413 9.79 14.40 -26.98
C ALA A 413 9.17 14.72 -28.35
N THR A 414 8.30 13.84 -28.85
CA THR A 414 7.61 14.05 -30.13
C THR A 414 6.09 13.91 -29.93
N PRO A 415 5.30 14.99 -30.05
CA PRO A 415 5.75 16.38 -30.17
C PRO A 415 6.42 16.88 -28.89
N ALA A 416 7.37 17.82 -29.02
CA ALA A 416 7.98 18.48 -27.87
C ALA A 416 6.98 19.48 -27.26
N PRO A 417 6.82 19.53 -25.93
CA PRO A 417 5.95 20.51 -25.28
C PRO A 417 6.52 21.93 -25.39
N SER A 418 5.62 22.92 -25.30
CA SER A 418 5.93 24.35 -25.26
C SER A 418 5.70 24.92 -23.86
N VAL A 419 6.34 26.06 -23.57
CA VAL A 419 6.09 26.80 -22.32
C VAL A 419 4.62 27.22 -22.25
N GLY A 420 3.97 26.95 -21.11
CA GLY A 420 2.55 27.17 -20.88
C GLY A 420 1.67 25.95 -21.16
N ASP A 421 2.19 24.91 -21.82
CA ASP A 421 1.45 23.68 -22.05
C ASP A 421 1.17 22.96 -20.71
N VAL A 422 0.02 22.29 -20.64
CA VAL A 422 -0.36 21.47 -19.49
C VAL A 422 0.49 20.21 -19.45
N VAL A 423 1.01 19.88 -18.26
CA VAL A 423 1.76 18.65 -18.03
C VAL A 423 0.80 17.47 -17.92
N GLN A 424 0.78 16.61 -18.95
CA GLN A 424 -0.12 15.45 -19.06
C GLN A 424 0.53 14.11 -18.65
N LYS A 425 1.61 14.17 -17.86
CA LYS A 425 2.33 13.00 -17.35
C LYS A 425 2.72 13.23 -15.91
N GLY A 426 2.66 12.18 -15.09
CA GLY A 426 3.04 12.27 -13.69
C GLY A 426 4.48 12.75 -13.53
N GLN A 427 4.72 13.62 -12.54
CA GLN A 427 6.05 14.09 -12.17
C GLN A 427 6.30 13.70 -10.71
N TRP A 428 7.32 12.88 -10.47
CA TRP A 428 7.72 12.48 -9.13
C TRP A 428 8.84 13.40 -8.63
N GLY A 429 8.88 13.72 -7.34
CA GLY A 429 10.04 14.37 -6.71
C GLY A 429 10.28 15.80 -7.19
N LEU A 430 9.23 16.61 -7.30
CA LEU A 430 9.35 18.05 -7.54
C LEU A 430 9.73 18.78 -6.26
N VAL A 431 10.63 19.75 -6.34
CA VAL A 431 11.06 20.62 -5.25
C VAL A 431 10.62 22.04 -5.55
N LEU A 432 10.06 22.69 -4.54
CA LEU A 432 9.60 24.07 -4.64
C LEU A 432 10.76 25.06 -4.48
N TYR A 433 10.90 25.94 -5.47
CA TYR A 433 11.83 27.07 -5.45
C TYR A 433 11.05 28.37 -5.37
N THR A 434 11.35 29.18 -4.35
CA THR A 434 10.80 30.53 -4.18
C THR A 434 11.92 31.53 -4.39
N ASN A 435 11.72 32.51 -5.29
CA ASN A 435 12.74 33.53 -5.59
C ASN A 435 14.13 32.94 -5.91
N GLY A 436 14.15 31.80 -6.62
CA GLY A 436 15.39 31.12 -7.03
C GLY A 436 16.05 30.24 -5.95
N SER A 437 15.52 30.19 -4.73
CA SER A 437 16.05 29.35 -3.64
C SER A 437 15.16 28.14 -3.37
N SER A 438 15.75 26.97 -3.18
CA SER A 438 15.03 25.76 -2.79
C SER A 438 14.45 25.91 -1.38
N THR A 439 13.19 25.52 -1.21
CA THR A 439 12.50 25.50 0.08
C THR A 439 12.59 24.15 0.78
N SER A 440 13.23 23.14 0.17
CA SER A 440 13.21 21.72 0.56
C SER A 440 11.82 21.05 0.58
N THR A 441 10.75 21.80 0.32
CA THR A 441 9.38 21.26 0.24
C THR A 441 9.23 20.45 -1.04
N GLN A 442 8.81 19.19 -0.90
CA GLN A 442 8.63 18.28 -2.02
C GLN A 442 7.17 18.13 -2.43
N PHE A 443 6.97 17.91 -3.72
CA PHE A 443 5.67 17.72 -4.36
C PHE A 443 5.74 16.58 -5.37
N ASN A 444 4.59 15.99 -5.65
CA ASN A 444 4.36 15.17 -6.83
C ASN A 444 3.24 15.80 -7.67
N TRP A 445 3.34 15.62 -8.97
CA TRP A 445 2.21 15.78 -9.87
C TRP A 445 1.69 14.39 -10.21
N ASP A 446 0.59 14.02 -9.59
CA ASP A 446 -0.07 12.75 -9.89
C ASP A 446 -0.95 12.98 -11.11
N TYR A 447 -0.80 12.16 -12.14
CA TYR A 447 -1.60 12.26 -13.36
C TYR A 447 -2.08 10.86 -13.75
N PRO A 448 -3.37 10.68 -14.05
CA PRO A 448 -3.91 9.36 -14.34
C PRO A 448 -3.29 8.76 -15.60
N ARG A 449 -3.00 7.47 -15.53
CA ARG A 449 -2.70 6.65 -16.72
C ARG A 449 -4.00 6.33 -17.45
N GLU A 450 -3.90 5.91 -18.70
CA GLU A 450 -5.08 5.47 -19.46
C GLU A 450 -5.77 4.31 -18.72
N GLY A 451 -7.07 4.49 -18.43
CA GLY A 451 -7.88 3.53 -17.67
C GLY A 451 -7.76 3.63 -16.14
N ASP A 452 -6.95 4.55 -15.60
CA ASP A 452 -6.79 4.77 -14.16
C ASP A 452 -7.46 6.09 -13.73
N MET A 453 -7.94 6.12 -12.49
CA MET A 453 -8.50 7.29 -11.84
C MET A 453 -7.50 8.00 -10.91
N PHE A 454 -6.42 7.30 -10.53
CA PHE A 454 -5.42 7.83 -9.62
C PHE A 454 -4.76 9.10 -10.17
N GLY A 455 -4.75 10.18 -9.38
CA GLY A 455 -4.24 11.49 -9.82
C GLY A 455 -5.30 12.43 -10.39
N SER A 456 -6.58 12.04 -10.43
CA SER A 456 -7.70 12.95 -10.67
C SER A 456 -8.47 13.28 -9.39
N GLN A 457 -9.12 14.44 -9.35
CA GLN A 457 -10.02 14.83 -8.26
C GLN A 457 -11.40 15.19 -8.81
N GLN A 458 -12.45 14.76 -8.13
CA GLN A 458 -13.83 15.07 -8.48
C GLN A 458 -14.57 15.58 -7.24
N TYR A 459 -15.32 16.67 -7.41
CA TYR A 459 -15.98 17.37 -6.31
C TYR A 459 -17.49 17.37 -6.47
N LEU A 460 -18.18 17.57 -5.36
CA LEU A 460 -19.56 18.01 -5.37
C LEU A 460 -19.63 19.54 -5.42
N MET A 461 -20.65 20.08 -6.08
CA MET A 461 -20.89 21.51 -6.20
C MET A 461 -22.27 21.88 -5.67
N SER A 462 -22.34 22.97 -4.91
CA SER A 462 -23.59 23.65 -4.55
C SER A 462 -23.63 24.99 -5.26
N GLY A 463 -24.35 25.07 -6.38
CA GLY A 463 -24.26 26.21 -7.28
C GLY A 463 -22.88 26.24 -7.95
N ASN A 464 -22.11 27.32 -7.72
CA ASN A 464 -20.75 27.47 -8.25
C ASN A 464 -19.65 27.10 -7.23
N ASP A 465 -20.03 26.79 -6.00
CA ASP A 465 -19.08 26.52 -4.92
C ASP A 465 -18.78 25.02 -4.82
N TYR A 466 -17.50 24.69 -4.67
CA TYR A 466 -17.05 23.33 -4.40
C TYR A 466 -17.32 22.97 -2.94
N ILE A 467 -17.91 21.79 -2.73
CA ILE A 467 -18.09 21.21 -1.40
C ILE A 467 -16.81 20.52 -1.02
N LEU A 468 -16.08 21.07 -0.06
CA LEU A 468 -14.87 20.45 0.46
C LEU A 468 -15.15 19.68 1.74
N LEU A 469 -14.64 18.46 1.77
CA LEU A 469 -14.51 17.68 2.99
C LEU A 469 -13.35 18.23 3.83
N SER A 470 -13.45 18.05 5.14
CA SER A 470 -12.41 18.43 6.09
C SER A 470 -11.14 17.63 5.86
N ASP A 471 -9.99 18.30 5.99
CA ASP A 471 -8.72 17.60 6.01
C ASP A 471 -8.67 16.64 7.21
N PRO A 472 -8.05 15.45 7.05
CA PRO A 472 -7.83 14.53 8.15
C PRO A 472 -7.08 15.19 9.30
N ILE A 473 -7.48 14.86 10.54
CA ILE A 473 -6.77 15.30 11.73
C ILE A 473 -5.53 14.44 11.89
N MET A 474 -4.36 15.04 11.78
CA MET A 474 -3.11 14.39 12.14
C MET A 474 -2.91 14.45 13.64
N LEU A 475 -2.55 13.32 14.25
CA LEU A 475 -2.26 13.24 15.67
C LEU A 475 -0.75 13.18 15.89
N GLN A 476 -0.29 13.74 17.01
CA GLN A 476 1.08 13.54 17.46
C GLN A 476 1.34 12.04 17.68
N PRO A 477 2.56 11.53 17.44
CA PRO A 477 2.87 10.12 17.63
C PRO A 477 2.47 9.61 19.01
N VAL A 478 1.80 8.47 19.06
CA VAL A 478 1.35 7.83 20.30
C VAL A 478 1.99 6.45 20.44
N THR A 479 2.51 6.13 21.62
CA THR A 479 3.02 4.78 21.91
C THR A 479 1.92 3.94 22.53
N LEU A 480 1.55 2.85 21.86
CA LEU A 480 0.54 1.89 22.28
C LEU A 480 1.14 0.49 22.38
N THR A 481 0.43 -0.40 23.06
CA THR A 481 0.86 -1.80 23.22
C THR A 481 -0.01 -2.69 22.35
N ASN A 482 0.61 -3.60 21.60
CA ASN A 482 -0.12 -4.65 20.87
C ASN A 482 -0.54 -5.79 21.82
N ASN A 483 -1.35 -6.73 21.33
CA ASN A 483 -1.80 -7.87 22.15
C ASN A 483 -0.65 -8.78 22.62
N LYS A 484 0.50 -8.76 21.95
CA LYS A 484 1.72 -9.47 22.38
C LYS A 484 2.41 -8.82 23.59
N GLY A 485 2.14 -7.55 23.86
CA GLY A 485 2.81 -6.76 24.90
C GLY A 485 3.94 -5.87 24.39
N ASP A 486 4.21 -5.85 23.09
CA ASP A 486 5.23 -4.98 22.48
C ASP A 486 4.71 -3.54 22.39
N GLN A 487 5.57 -2.57 22.72
CA GLN A 487 5.29 -1.16 22.49
C GLN A 487 5.54 -0.77 21.03
N LYS A 488 4.59 -0.02 20.46
CA LYS A 488 4.59 0.48 19.09
C LYS A 488 4.27 1.96 19.09
N THR A 489 5.13 2.77 18.47
CA THR A 489 4.84 4.18 18.22
C THR A 489 4.08 4.29 16.92
N LEU A 490 2.89 4.89 16.96
CA LEU A 490 1.99 4.99 15.81
C LEU A 490 1.80 6.46 15.44
N SER A 491 1.87 6.72 14.14
CA SER A 491 1.46 7.99 13.54
C SER A 491 0.02 7.86 13.09
N LEU A 492 -0.91 8.33 13.94
CA LEU A 492 -2.33 8.19 13.71
C LEU A 492 -2.93 9.39 12.97
N GLN A 493 -3.94 9.11 12.15
CA GLN A 493 -4.71 10.12 11.44
C GLN A 493 -6.20 9.78 11.55
N TYR A 494 -7.04 10.80 11.69
CA TYR A 494 -8.49 10.63 11.81
C TYR A 494 -9.27 11.39 10.75
N ASP A 495 -10.12 10.69 10.01
CA ASP A 495 -11.06 11.25 9.03
C ASP A 495 -12.47 10.61 9.14
N GLY A 496 -12.88 10.30 10.36
CA GLY A 496 -14.05 9.45 10.61
C GLY A 496 -13.70 7.97 10.76
N TRP A 497 -12.51 7.60 10.30
CA TRP A 497 -11.83 6.34 10.59
C TRP A 497 -10.44 6.64 11.18
N MET A 498 -9.93 5.69 11.97
CA MET A 498 -8.60 5.80 12.57
C MET A 498 -7.59 5.08 11.68
N HIS A 499 -6.74 5.85 11.02
CA HIS A 499 -5.65 5.35 10.18
C HIS A 499 -4.35 5.21 10.97
N GLY A 500 -3.42 4.43 10.42
CA GLY A 500 -2.11 4.18 11.02
C GLY A 500 -2.07 2.97 11.96
N LEU A 501 -3.20 2.26 12.13
CA LEU A 501 -3.25 0.95 12.77
C LEU A 501 -2.87 -0.16 11.78
N PRO A 502 -2.42 -1.34 12.26
CA PRO A 502 -2.11 -2.47 11.39
C PRO A 502 -3.31 -2.92 10.53
N ASP A 503 -3.08 -3.24 9.26
CA ASP A 503 -4.09 -3.80 8.34
C ASP A 503 -4.37 -5.27 8.67
N LEU A 504 -5.30 -5.49 9.59
CA LEU A 504 -5.71 -6.82 10.02
C LEU A 504 -6.73 -7.47 9.08
N PHE A 505 -7.43 -6.66 8.28
CA PHE A 505 -8.42 -7.17 7.32
C PHE A 505 -7.76 -8.12 6.32
N MET A 506 -6.63 -7.70 5.74
CA MET A 506 -5.92 -8.52 4.75
C MET A 506 -5.26 -9.75 5.35
N GLU A 507 -4.75 -9.62 6.56
CA GLU A 507 -4.18 -10.75 7.30
C GLU A 507 -5.26 -11.82 7.56
N LEU A 508 -6.45 -11.39 7.99
CA LEU A 508 -7.60 -12.27 8.16
C LEU A 508 -8.06 -12.86 6.83
N GLN A 509 -8.24 -12.04 5.79
CA GLN A 509 -8.68 -12.51 4.47
C GLN A 509 -7.75 -13.58 3.89
N LYS A 510 -6.42 -13.36 3.95
CA LYS A 510 -5.41 -14.33 3.51
C LYS A 510 -5.47 -15.63 4.30
N ASN A 511 -5.89 -15.56 5.55
CA ASN A 511 -5.99 -16.69 6.45
C ASN A 511 -7.42 -17.24 6.59
N GLY A 512 -8.28 -17.00 5.58
CA GLY A 512 -9.65 -17.53 5.56
C GLY A 512 -10.51 -17.05 6.73
N TRP A 513 -10.28 -15.82 7.19
CA TRP A 513 -10.95 -15.18 8.34
C TRP A 513 -10.72 -15.87 9.69
N VAL A 514 -9.70 -16.74 9.78
CA VAL A 514 -9.29 -17.37 11.04
C VAL A 514 -8.29 -16.47 11.78
N MET A 515 -8.58 -16.14 13.03
CA MET A 515 -7.66 -15.40 13.90
C MET A 515 -6.61 -16.34 14.49
N THR A 516 -5.42 -16.38 13.89
CA THR A 516 -4.25 -17.07 14.47
C THR A 516 -3.57 -16.22 15.52
N GLN A 517 -2.69 -16.82 16.34
CA GLN A 517 -1.91 -16.06 17.32
C GLN A 517 -1.03 -14.99 16.66
N ASP A 518 -0.44 -15.28 15.50
CA ASP A 518 0.40 -14.31 14.78
C ASP A 518 -0.38 -13.09 14.30
N ILE A 519 -1.66 -13.26 13.91
CA ILE A 519 -2.54 -12.14 13.56
C ILE A 519 -3.00 -11.42 14.83
N ALA A 520 -3.38 -12.18 15.86
CA ALA A 520 -3.82 -11.63 17.14
C ALA A 520 -2.75 -10.76 17.79
N ASP A 521 -1.49 -11.20 17.78
CA ASP A 521 -0.32 -10.47 18.32
C ASP A 521 -0.11 -9.11 17.65
N LYS A 522 -0.59 -8.92 16.40
CA LYS A 522 -0.51 -7.65 15.67
C LYS A 522 -1.60 -6.65 16.09
N ILE A 523 -2.67 -7.09 16.76
CA ILE A 523 -3.77 -6.21 17.16
C ILE A 523 -3.28 -5.12 18.09
N ILE A 524 -3.67 -3.88 17.80
CA ILE A 524 -3.50 -2.73 18.70
C ILE A 524 -4.88 -2.10 18.90
N ASN A 525 -5.37 -2.16 20.13
CA ASN A 525 -6.59 -1.46 20.54
C ASN A 525 -6.22 -0.17 21.28
N ILE A 526 -6.77 0.97 20.85
CA ILE A 526 -6.62 2.24 21.55
C ILE A 526 -7.63 2.27 22.70
N PRO A 527 -7.20 2.32 23.97
CA PRO A 527 -8.14 2.35 25.09
C PRO A 527 -9.07 3.56 25.04
N ALA A 528 -10.31 3.38 25.48
CA ALA A 528 -11.25 4.48 25.63
C ALA A 528 -10.70 5.55 26.59
N GLY A 529 -10.83 6.82 26.21
CA GLY A 529 -10.32 7.96 26.98
C GLY A 529 -8.82 8.22 26.81
N THR A 530 -8.14 7.52 25.89
CA THR A 530 -6.76 7.86 25.52
C THR A 530 -6.74 9.28 24.95
N GLU A 531 -5.96 10.16 25.57
CA GLU A 531 -5.77 11.52 25.09
C GLU A 531 -4.68 11.57 24.02
N VAL A 532 -4.99 12.19 22.88
CA VAL A 532 -4.09 12.37 21.74
C VAL A 532 -4.04 13.84 21.37
N ALA A 533 -2.86 14.38 21.11
CA ALA A 533 -2.69 15.77 20.72
C ALA A 533 -2.80 15.94 19.20
N ASP A 534 -3.38 17.05 18.76
CA ASP A 534 -3.38 17.45 17.36
C ASP A 534 -1.94 17.79 16.93
N ALA A 535 -1.50 17.27 15.79
CA ALA A 535 -0.17 17.52 15.27
C ALA A 535 0.00 18.90 14.64
N GLN A 536 -1.11 19.54 14.24
CA GLN A 536 -1.11 20.78 13.48
C GLN A 536 -1.61 21.97 14.29
N VAL A 537 -2.38 21.74 15.35
CA VAL A 537 -2.96 22.80 16.19
C VAL A 537 -2.41 22.72 17.60
N GLU A 538 -1.50 23.65 17.93
CA GLU A 538 -0.90 23.73 19.26
C GLU A 538 -1.98 23.88 20.34
N GLY A 539 -1.88 23.06 21.40
CA GLY A 539 -2.80 23.07 22.54
C GLY A 539 -4.16 22.40 22.29
N LYS A 540 -4.39 21.83 21.10
CA LYS A 540 -5.59 21.04 20.81
C LYS A 540 -5.32 19.56 21.11
N SER A 541 -6.20 18.93 21.86
CA SER A 541 -6.18 17.48 22.10
C SER A 541 -7.58 16.88 21.98
N TYR A 542 -7.62 15.56 21.88
CA TYR A 542 -8.81 14.78 21.68
C TYR A 542 -8.79 13.53 22.55
N LEU A 543 -9.96 12.99 22.84
CA LEU A 543 -10.16 11.69 23.50
C LEU A 543 -10.65 10.67 22.46
N VAL A 544 -10.01 9.51 22.46
CA VAL A 544 -10.37 8.38 21.59
C VAL A 544 -11.40 7.48 22.27
N LYS A 545 -12.40 7.00 21.52
CA LYS A 545 -13.39 6.02 22.00
C LYS A 545 -13.60 4.90 20.97
N PRO A 546 -13.41 3.62 21.33
CA PRO A 546 -13.85 2.49 20.52
C PRO A 546 -15.38 2.54 20.30
N LEU A 547 -15.82 2.38 19.05
CA LEU A 547 -17.24 2.41 18.66
C LEU A 547 -17.71 1.03 18.20
N GLU A 548 -16.90 0.35 17.38
CA GLU A 548 -17.23 -0.96 16.80
C GLU A 548 -16.10 -1.93 17.13
N VAL A 549 -16.41 -2.98 17.89
CA VAL A 549 -15.44 -3.98 18.37
C VAL A 549 -15.96 -5.36 18.01
N SER A 550 -15.13 -6.14 17.32
CA SER A 550 -15.38 -7.56 17.08
C SER A 550 -14.62 -8.41 18.07
N GLN A 551 -15.22 -9.53 18.44
CA GLN A 551 -14.61 -10.54 19.29
C GLN A 551 -14.34 -11.80 18.49
N PHE A 552 -13.07 -12.19 18.40
CA PHE A 552 -12.61 -13.40 17.73
C PHE A 552 -12.32 -14.47 18.77
N LEU A 553 -13.13 -15.52 18.76
CA LEU A 553 -12.93 -16.67 19.63
C LEU A 553 -11.89 -17.61 19.02
N ALA A 554 -10.96 -18.10 19.84
CA ALA A 554 -9.93 -19.04 19.39
C ALA A 554 -10.55 -20.37 18.95
N VAL A 555 -10.12 -20.86 17.78
CA VAL A 555 -10.56 -22.16 17.24
C VAL A 555 -9.85 -23.30 17.99
N LEU A 556 -10.60 -24.30 18.41
CA LEU A 556 -10.10 -25.51 19.03
C LEU A 556 -9.66 -26.51 17.96
N SER A 557 -8.57 -27.23 18.21
CA SER A 557 -8.04 -28.26 17.30
C SER A 557 -8.88 -29.54 17.26
N SER A 558 -9.81 -29.71 18.22
CA SER A 558 -10.68 -30.87 18.35
C SER A 558 -11.97 -30.52 19.09
N ASP A 559 -12.98 -31.37 18.93
CA ASP A 559 -14.21 -31.33 19.70
C ASP A 559 -13.93 -31.42 21.22
N PRO A 560 -14.37 -30.43 22.02
CA PRO A 560 -14.25 -30.48 23.48
C PRO A 560 -15.14 -31.56 24.13
N GLY A 561 -16.14 -32.10 23.43
CA GLY A 561 -17.00 -33.20 23.86
C GLY A 561 -18.14 -32.80 24.79
N ASP A 562 -18.35 -31.51 25.01
CA ASP A 562 -19.32 -30.93 25.96
C ASP A 562 -20.43 -30.10 25.27
N LEU A 563 -20.49 -30.15 23.95
CA LEU A 563 -21.49 -29.47 23.13
C LEU A 563 -22.21 -30.44 22.20
N ASP A 564 -23.54 -30.27 22.10
CA ASP A 564 -24.36 -31.00 21.14
C ASP A 564 -24.98 -30.02 20.13
N ILE A 565 -24.34 -29.88 18.97
CA ILE A 565 -24.85 -29.03 17.88
C ILE A 565 -26.08 -29.64 17.19
N SER A 566 -26.33 -30.94 17.34
CA SER A 566 -27.50 -31.61 16.74
C SER A 566 -28.81 -31.15 17.39
N ALA A 567 -28.76 -30.60 18.61
CA ALA A 567 -29.91 -29.94 19.24
C ALA A 567 -30.51 -28.83 18.36
N ALA A 568 -29.70 -28.17 17.53
CA ALA A 568 -30.16 -27.15 16.58
C ALA A 568 -30.97 -27.71 15.40
N ASP A 569 -30.91 -29.01 15.12
CA ASP A 569 -31.68 -29.63 14.02
C ASP A 569 -33.18 -29.65 14.28
N ALA A 570 -33.58 -29.59 15.55
CA ALA A 570 -34.98 -29.50 15.95
C ALA A 570 -35.61 -28.13 15.66
N ILE A 571 -34.82 -27.11 15.30
CA ILE A 571 -35.33 -25.75 15.02
C ILE A 571 -35.76 -25.65 13.55
N ASN A 572 -37.03 -25.33 13.36
CA ASN A 572 -37.59 -25.00 12.07
C ASN A 572 -37.64 -23.48 11.87
N LEU A 573 -36.82 -22.97 10.94
CA LEU A 573 -36.73 -21.54 10.67
C LEU A 573 -38.02 -20.94 10.09
N GLU A 574 -38.91 -21.75 9.51
CA GLU A 574 -40.19 -21.27 8.96
C GLU A 574 -41.25 -21.07 10.05
N THR A 575 -41.20 -21.84 11.13
CA THR A 575 -42.25 -21.85 12.16
C THR A 575 -41.80 -21.30 13.51
N ASP A 576 -40.49 -21.37 13.81
CA ASP A 576 -39.93 -21.04 15.12
C ASP A 576 -39.23 -19.68 15.16
N THR A 577 -39.12 -18.99 14.01
CA THR A 577 -38.68 -17.59 13.96
C THR A 577 -39.84 -16.70 14.42
N PRO A 578 -39.63 -15.83 15.42
CA PRO A 578 -40.65 -14.87 15.80
C PRO A 578 -41.00 -14.01 14.59
N THR A 579 -42.30 -13.88 14.29
CA THR A 579 -42.74 -12.85 13.36
C THR A 579 -42.41 -11.51 14.00
N PHE A 580 -41.39 -10.83 13.49
CA PHE A 580 -41.08 -9.48 13.91
C PHE A 580 -42.30 -8.61 13.54
N VAL A 581 -43.04 -8.16 14.56
CA VAL A 581 -43.96 -7.04 14.38
C VAL A 581 -43.07 -5.82 14.29
N ASP A 582 -43.02 -5.26 13.08
CA ASP A 582 -42.23 -4.07 12.78
C ASP A 582 -42.47 -2.99 13.85
N HIS A 583 -41.40 -2.47 14.43
CA HIS A 583 -41.48 -1.55 15.57
C HIS A 583 -41.78 -0.11 15.13
N ASN A 584 -42.22 0.08 13.87
CA ASN A 584 -42.34 1.39 13.22
C ASN A 584 -41.04 2.22 13.35
N MET A 585 -39.87 1.56 13.30
CA MET A 585 -38.59 2.27 13.21
C MET A 585 -38.37 2.75 11.75
N GLY A 586 -39.29 3.58 11.26
CA GLY A 586 -39.31 4.04 9.86
C GLY A 586 -39.54 2.90 8.87
N ASP A 587 -39.80 3.28 7.62
CA ASP A 587 -39.86 2.29 6.53
C ASP A 587 -38.56 1.47 6.55
N THR A 588 -38.68 0.15 6.45
CA THR A 588 -37.55 -0.69 6.00
C THR A 588 -37.01 0.01 4.76
N PRO A 589 -35.73 0.42 4.70
CA PRO A 589 -35.27 1.07 3.49
C PRO A 589 -35.46 0.05 2.37
N GLU A 590 -36.28 0.39 1.37
CA GLU A 590 -36.44 -0.41 0.16
C GLU A 590 -35.10 -0.38 -0.57
N THR A 591 -34.15 -1.19 -0.10
CA THR A 591 -32.83 -1.34 -0.68
C THR A 591 -32.88 -2.51 -1.63
N THR A 592 -33.17 -2.23 -2.89
CA THR A 592 -32.80 -3.10 -4.01
C THR A 592 -31.38 -2.80 -4.50
N GLY A 593 -30.55 -2.19 -3.67
CA GLY A 593 -29.26 -1.64 -4.08
C GLY A 593 -28.20 -1.81 -2.99
N VAL A 594 -26.99 -2.04 -3.48
CA VAL A 594 -25.75 -2.25 -2.75
C VAL A 594 -25.36 -1.02 -1.91
N LYS A 595 -24.98 -1.22 -0.65
CA LYS A 595 -24.42 -0.20 0.22
C LYS A 595 -22.88 -0.30 0.26
N TYR A 596 -22.24 0.81 0.61
CA TYR A 596 -20.79 0.93 0.64
C TYR A 596 -20.33 1.59 1.94
N SER A 597 -19.24 1.08 2.50
CA SER A 597 -18.44 1.73 3.54
C SER A 597 -17.01 1.83 3.02
N GLU A 598 -16.41 3.02 3.06
CA GLU A 598 -15.03 3.25 2.61
C GLU A 598 -14.73 2.84 1.15
N GLY A 599 -15.75 2.87 0.28
CA GLY A 599 -15.62 2.40 -1.11
C GLY A 599 -15.56 0.87 -1.26
N VAL A 600 -15.68 0.13 -0.15
CA VAL A 600 -15.90 -1.32 -0.13
C VAL A 600 -17.40 -1.58 -0.07
N LEU A 601 -17.84 -2.59 -0.81
CA LEU A 601 -19.21 -3.08 -0.79
C LEU A 601 -19.52 -3.64 0.60
N VAL A 602 -20.47 -3.03 1.31
CA VAL A 602 -20.92 -3.47 2.64
C VAL A 602 -22.43 -3.47 2.64
N GLU A 603 -23.00 -4.63 2.24
CA GLU A 603 -24.43 -5.00 2.18
C GLU A 603 -25.27 -4.49 1.02
#